data_AF-A0A923YAI4-F1
#
_entry.id   AF-A0A923YAI4-F1
#
_cell.length_a   1.000
_cell.length_b   1.000
_cell.length_c   1.000
_cell.angle_alpha   90.00
_cell.angle_beta   90.00
_cell.angle_gamma   90.00
#
_symmetry.space_group_name_H-M   'P 1'
#
loop_
_entity.id
_entity.type
_entity.pdbx_description
1 polymer ?
#
loop_
_entity_poly.entity_id
_entity_poly.type
_entity_poly.pdbx_seq_one_letter_code
_entity_poly.pdbx_strand_id
1 'polypeptide(L)'
;MKKTIILGIFLAFANTVQAQINLKSIESKAASTTTGKEISNLLTSVESNIKPAAETTEFSTKKTSWLDSAKKAVTSEQGAALLSQLAGGLKSTSFGSGWAAIKDKWFASAKTTDSTSGLKTLASQLVSNLNTSTFTSPNSKTTLDGVIGAIK
;
A
#
# COMPACT_ATOMS: atom_id res chain seq x y z
N MET A 1 -49.98 -20.16 -23.99
CA MET A 1 -50.12 -20.31 -22.51
C MET A 1 -49.79 -21.74 -22.13
N LYS A 2 -49.26 -21.90 -20.90
CA LYS A 2 -48.97 -23.14 -20.15
C LYS A 2 -47.52 -23.68 -20.27
N LYS A 3 -46.82 -23.40 -19.17
CA LYS A 3 -45.49 -23.80 -18.75
C LYS A 3 -45.52 -25.27 -18.32
N THR A 4 -44.49 -26.02 -18.66
CA THR A 4 -44.21 -27.34 -18.06
C THR A 4 -43.22 -27.17 -16.92
N ILE A 5 -43.59 -27.82 -15.82
CA ILE A 5 -42.99 -27.84 -14.49
C ILE A 5 -41.75 -28.75 -14.53
N ILE A 6 -40.64 -28.33 -13.92
CA ILE A 6 -39.64 -29.28 -13.41
C ILE A 6 -39.65 -29.19 -11.88
N LEU A 7 -40.11 -30.31 -11.35
CA LEU A 7 -40.13 -30.77 -9.97
C LEU A 7 -38.70 -31.14 -9.56
N GLY A 8 -38.28 -30.70 -8.37
CA GLY A 8 -36.94 -30.99 -7.85
C GLY A 8 -36.84 -30.80 -6.34
N ILE A 9 -37.52 -31.70 -5.62
CA ILE A 9 -37.15 -32.32 -4.32
C ILE A 9 -36.81 -31.39 -3.14
N PHE A 10 -37.68 -31.50 -2.13
CA PHE A 10 -37.54 -31.01 -0.75
C PHE A 10 -36.27 -31.51 -0.06
N LEU A 11 -35.57 -30.62 0.64
CA LEU A 11 -34.88 -30.94 1.89
C LEU A 11 -35.25 -29.90 2.94
N ALA A 12 -35.90 -30.38 4.00
CA ALA A 12 -36.30 -29.61 5.15
C ALA A 12 -35.09 -29.02 5.86
N PHE A 13 -35.13 -27.72 6.15
CA PHE A 13 -34.30 -27.12 7.19
C PHE A 13 -35.20 -26.34 8.14
N ALA A 14 -34.89 -26.54 9.41
CA ALA A 14 -35.51 -25.98 10.59
C ALA A 14 -35.72 -24.46 10.49
N ASN A 15 -36.70 -23.97 11.27
CA ASN A 15 -36.96 -22.57 11.54
C ASN A 15 -35.65 -21.78 11.68
N THR A 16 -35.30 -21.05 10.64
CA THR A 16 -34.19 -20.11 10.65
C THR A 16 -34.80 -18.72 10.69
N VAL A 17 -34.55 -18.03 11.79
CA VAL A 17 -34.74 -16.59 11.91
C VAL A 17 -34.03 -15.97 10.72
N GLN A 18 -34.80 -15.38 9.81
CA GLN A 18 -34.28 -14.78 8.60
C GLN A 18 -33.64 -13.43 8.96
N ALA A 19 -32.41 -13.48 9.45
CA ALA A 19 -31.52 -12.34 9.42
C ALA A 19 -31.23 -12.04 7.94
N GLN A 20 -31.88 -11.01 7.40
CA GLN A 20 -31.56 -10.48 6.08
C GLN A 20 -30.11 -9.96 6.12
N ILE A 21 -29.17 -10.79 5.65
CA ILE A 21 -27.82 -10.33 5.33
C ILE A 21 -27.97 -9.39 4.14
N ASN A 22 -27.70 -8.11 4.38
CA ASN A 22 -27.73 -7.08 3.35
C ASN A 22 -26.55 -7.32 2.41
N LEU A 23 -26.73 -8.09 1.33
CA LEU A 23 -25.68 -8.44 0.38
C LEU A 23 -24.97 -7.21 -0.22
N LYS A 24 -25.65 -6.05 -0.29
CA LYS A 24 -25.05 -4.77 -0.72
C LYS A 24 -23.93 -4.27 0.19
N SER A 25 -23.91 -4.68 1.47
CA SER A 25 -22.82 -4.39 2.42
C SER A 25 -21.60 -5.31 2.26
N ILE A 26 -21.74 -6.43 1.54
CA ILE A 26 -20.66 -7.38 1.30
C ILE A 26 -20.01 -7.13 -0.07
N GLU A 27 -20.78 -6.65 -1.05
CA GLU A 27 -20.26 -6.30 -2.38
C GLU A 27 -19.26 -5.12 -2.38
N SER A 28 -19.30 -4.23 -1.38
CA SER A 28 -18.29 -3.17 -1.24
C SER A 28 -16.97 -3.64 -0.63
N LYS A 29 -16.87 -4.90 -0.19
CA LYS A 29 -15.68 -5.48 0.45
C LYS A 29 -14.95 -6.51 -0.41
N ALA A 30 -15.36 -6.65 -1.67
CA ALA A 30 -14.52 -7.21 -2.74
C ALA A 30 -13.55 -6.16 -3.30
N ALA A 31 -13.15 -5.18 -2.48
CA ALA A 31 -12.06 -4.27 -2.77
C ALA A 31 -10.79 -5.11 -2.91
N SER A 32 -10.18 -5.04 -4.09
CA SER A 32 -8.88 -5.58 -4.46
C SER A 32 -8.00 -5.84 -3.23
N THR A 33 -7.97 -7.10 -2.76
CA THR A 33 -7.12 -7.48 -1.63
C THR A 33 -5.69 -7.46 -2.13
N THR A 34 -5.05 -6.31 -2.01
CA THR A 34 -3.59 -6.26 -2.03
C THR A 34 -3.11 -7.22 -0.99
N THR A 35 -2.36 -8.20 -1.44
CA THR A 35 -1.77 -9.17 -0.53
C THR A 35 -0.75 -8.44 0.34
N GLY A 36 -0.66 -8.76 1.63
CA GLY A 36 0.39 -8.20 2.48
C GLY A 36 1.80 -8.39 1.91
N LYS A 37 1.99 -9.43 1.09
CA LYS A 37 3.20 -9.66 0.31
C LYS A 37 3.52 -8.53 -0.67
N GLU A 38 2.54 -7.96 -1.38
CA GLU A 38 2.77 -6.85 -2.31
C GLU A 38 3.15 -5.56 -1.56
N ILE A 39 2.57 -5.31 -0.38
CA ILE A 39 2.91 -4.16 0.48
C ILE A 39 4.33 -4.30 1.03
N SER A 40 4.64 -5.47 1.58
CA SER A 40 5.99 -5.81 2.06
C SER A 40 7.02 -5.68 0.93
N ASN A 41 6.72 -6.22 -0.25
CA ASN A 41 7.57 -6.09 -1.43
C ASN A 41 7.76 -4.62 -1.84
N LEU A 42 6.70 -3.81 -1.82
CA LEU A 42 6.80 -2.38 -2.09
C LEU A 42 7.79 -1.71 -1.13
N LEU A 43 7.56 -1.85 0.17
CA LEU A 43 8.35 -1.15 1.19
C LEU A 43 9.83 -1.55 1.14
N THR A 44 10.10 -2.86 1.05
CA THR A 44 11.46 -3.39 0.96
C THR A 44 12.13 -3.03 -0.36
N SER A 45 11.38 -2.93 -1.46
CA SER A 45 11.92 -2.47 -2.74
C SER A 45 12.29 -0.99 -2.68
N VAL A 46 11.42 -0.13 -2.14
CA VAL A 46 11.71 1.31 -2.02
C VAL A 46 12.97 1.52 -1.17
N GLU A 47 13.05 0.88 0.00
CA GLU A 47 14.22 1.02 0.88
C GLU A 47 15.51 0.49 0.24
N SER A 48 15.51 -0.72 -0.33
CA SER A 48 16.71 -1.31 -0.95
C SER A 48 17.23 -0.54 -2.16
N ASN A 49 16.39 0.31 -2.77
CA ASN A 49 16.77 1.18 -3.87
C ASN A 49 17.26 2.56 -3.41
N ILE A 50 17.22 2.87 -2.12
CA ILE A 50 17.72 4.12 -1.53
C ILE A 50 19.14 3.90 -1.00
N LYS A 51 20.04 4.84 -1.30
CA LYS A 51 21.41 4.81 -0.75
C LYS A 51 21.37 5.07 0.76
N PRO A 52 22.17 4.34 1.56
CA PRO A 52 22.29 4.63 3.00
C PRO A 52 22.68 6.08 3.30
N ALA A 53 23.51 6.70 2.44
CA ALA A 53 23.92 8.09 2.61
C ALA A 53 22.75 9.11 2.49
N ALA A 54 21.61 8.71 1.92
CA ALA A 54 20.41 9.54 1.78
C ALA A 54 19.53 9.55 3.04
N GLU A 55 19.79 8.65 3.99
CA GLU A 55 19.05 8.53 5.24
C GLU A 55 19.60 9.48 6.31
N THR A 56 18.73 9.90 7.23
CA THR A 56 19.14 10.55 8.47
C THR A 56 19.78 9.54 9.42
N THR A 57 20.66 10.01 10.30
CA THR A 57 21.27 9.17 11.33
C THR A 57 20.20 8.49 12.19
N GLU A 58 19.16 9.23 12.57
CA GLU A 58 18.04 8.71 13.36
C GLU A 58 17.31 7.56 12.66
N PHE A 59 17.09 7.66 11.34
CA PHE A 59 16.44 6.58 10.60
C PHE A 59 17.36 5.37 10.49
N SER A 60 18.64 5.57 10.14
CA SER A 60 19.61 4.48 10.01
C SER A 60 19.73 3.67 11.30
N THR A 61 19.64 4.29 12.48
CA THR A 61 19.64 3.54 13.77
C THR A 61 18.39 2.69 13.99
N LYS A 62 17.24 3.07 13.41
CA LYS A 62 15.96 2.37 13.54
C LYS A 62 15.65 1.47 12.35
N LYS A 63 16.49 1.51 11.31
CA LYS A 63 16.27 0.88 10.01
C LYS A 63 15.98 -0.62 10.10
N THR A 64 16.71 -1.36 10.94
CA THR A 64 16.48 -2.80 11.12
C THR A 64 15.06 -3.08 11.65
N SER A 65 14.61 -2.34 12.67
CA SER A 65 13.27 -2.48 13.23
C SER A 65 12.18 -2.04 12.25
N TRP A 66 12.46 -0.96 11.50
CA TRP A 66 11.59 -0.52 10.41
C TRP A 66 11.44 -1.61 9.34
N LEU A 67 12.54 -2.25 8.93
CA LEU A 67 12.54 -3.30 7.91
C LEU A 67 11.78 -4.55 8.36
N ASP A 68 11.91 -4.92 9.64
CA ASP A 68 11.14 -6.03 10.21
C ASP A 68 9.64 -5.73 10.23
N SER A 69 9.27 -4.47 10.49
CA SER A 69 7.89 -3.99 10.41
C SER A 69 7.37 -3.98 8.97
N ALA A 70 8.20 -3.52 8.02
CA ALA A 70 7.92 -3.53 6.59
C ALA A 70 7.64 -4.94 6.06
N LYS A 71 8.45 -5.92 6.47
CA LYS A 71 8.27 -7.32 6.07
C LYS A 71 6.94 -7.92 6.53
N LYS A 72 6.39 -7.41 7.63
CA LYS A 72 5.16 -7.87 8.30
C LYS A 72 3.93 -7.03 7.95
N ALA A 73 4.08 -5.97 7.16
CA ALA A 73 2.97 -5.11 6.78
C ALA A 73 1.96 -5.88 5.92
N VAL A 74 0.70 -5.92 6.35
CA VAL A 74 -0.38 -6.66 5.67
C VAL A 74 -1.54 -5.77 5.26
N THR A 75 -1.59 -4.52 5.71
CA THR A 75 -2.64 -3.55 5.34
C THR A 75 -2.05 -2.32 4.66
N SER A 76 -2.85 -1.67 3.82
CA SER A 76 -2.47 -0.43 3.14
C SER A 76 -2.18 0.71 4.12
N GLU A 77 -2.89 0.75 5.24
CA GLU A 77 -2.64 1.68 6.35
C GLU A 77 -1.25 1.47 6.97
N GLN A 78 -0.87 0.22 7.28
CA GLN A 78 0.47 -0.10 7.77
C GLN A 78 1.53 0.27 6.73
N GLY A 79 1.26 -0.01 5.45
CA GLY A 79 2.10 0.37 4.33
C GLY A 79 2.32 1.89 4.27
N ALA A 80 1.24 2.68 4.34
CA ALA A 80 1.29 4.13 4.28
C ALA A 80 2.04 4.71 5.49
N ALA A 81 1.80 4.17 6.69
CA ALA A 81 2.52 4.56 7.90
C ALA A 81 4.03 4.31 7.76
N LEU A 82 4.43 3.12 7.31
CA LEU A 82 5.84 2.77 7.14
C LEU A 82 6.51 3.57 6.03
N LEU A 83 5.80 3.83 4.93
CA LEU A 83 6.27 4.69 3.86
C LEU A 83 6.49 6.13 4.35
N SER A 84 5.61 6.63 5.23
CA SER A 84 5.77 7.94 5.85
C SER A 84 6.99 8.00 6.78
N GLN A 85 7.25 6.94 7.54
CA GLN A 85 8.44 6.84 8.38
C GLN A 85 9.71 6.86 7.53
N LEU A 86 9.72 6.14 6.40
CA LEU A 86 10.83 6.17 5.45
C LEU A 86 11.03 7.58 4.90
N ALA A 87 9.98 8.23 4.39
CA ALA A 87 10.07 9.59 3.86
C ALA A 87 10.56 10.61 4.91
N GLY A 88 10.11 10.48 6.15
CA GLY A 88 10.60 11.31 7.28
C GLY A 88 12.03 10.97 7.70
N GLY A 89 12.52 9.78 7.37
CA GLY A 89 13.87 9.30 7.62
C GLY A 89 14.88 9.64 6.53
N LEU A 90 14.48 10.31 5.45
CA LEU A 90 15.38 10.77 4.39
C LEU A 90 15.84 12.21 4.65
N LYS A 91 17.10 12.49 4.31
CA LYS A 91 17.66 13.85 4.33
C LYS A 91 16.89 14.75 3.37
N SER A 92 16.79 16.04 3.68
CA SER A 92 16.15 17.02 2.79
C SER A 92 16.79 17.08 1.41
N THR A 93 18.12 16.88 1.32
CA THR A 93 18.88 16.82 0.07
C THR A 93 18.56 15.61 -0.81
N SER A 94 17.86 14.61 -0.27
CA SER A 94 17.39 13.44 -1.02
C SER A 94 16.17 13.75 -1.89
N PHE A 95 15.53 14.90 -1.67
CA PHE A 95 14.32 15.30 -2.38
C PHE A 95 14.59 16.38 -3.41
N GLY A 96 13.86 16.32 -4.52
CA GLY A 96 13.84 17.36 -5.54
C GLY A 96 13.02 18.57 -5.11
N SER A 97 13.09 19.64 -5.90
CA SER A 97 12.39 20.91 -5.63
C SER A 97 10.87 20.79 -5.51
N GLY A 98 10.27 19.81 -6.20
CA GLY A 98 8.82 19.56 -6.14
C GLY A 98 8.32 19.03 -4.79
N TRP A 99 9.20 18.44 -3.97
CA TRP A 99 8.79 17.83 -2.71
C TRP A 99 8.24 18.84 -1.71
N ALA A 100 8.87 20.01 -1.60
CA ALA A 100 8.46 21.05 -0.67
C ALA A 100 6.99 21.49 -0.89
N ALA A 101 6.52 21.45 -2.15
CA ALA A 101 5.15 21.83 -2.49
C ALA A 101 4.11 20.78 -2.08
N ILE A 102 4.49 19.51 -1.94
CA ILE A 102 3.55 18.42 -1.65
C ILE A 102 3.73 17.80 -0.27
N LYS A 103 4.87 18.03 0.40
CA LYS A 103 5.30 17.33 1.62
C LYS A 103 4.21 17.25 2.68
N ASP A 104 3.64 18.39 3.06
CA ASP A 104 2.67 18.43 4.17
C ASP A 104 1.37 17.70 3.82
N LYS A 105 0.87 17.91 2.60
CA LYS A 105 -0.30 17.19 2.09
C LYS A 105 -0.03 15.69 1.94
N TRP A 106 1.17 15.32 1.53
CA TRP A 106 1.60 13.93 1.38
C TRP A 106 1.60 13.24 2.74
N PHE A 107 2.20 13.85 3.78
CA PHE A 107 2.18 13.29 5.14
C PHE A 107 0.77 13.22 5.73
N ALA A 108 -0.09 14.20 5.48
CA ALA A 108 -1.49 14.16 5.90
C ALA A 108 -2.24 13.00 5.22
N SER A 109 -1.99 12.78 3.93
CA SER A 109 -2.58 11.68 3.17
C SER A 109 -2.07 10.33 3.67
N ALA A 110 -0.79 10.22 3.99
CA ALA A 110 -0.20 8.99 4.52
C ALA A 110 -0.78 8.57 5.89
N LYS A 111 -1.21 9.53 6.72
CA LYS A 111 -1.86 9.25 8.01
C LYS A 111 -3.29 8.71 7.88
N THR A 112 -3.94 8.95 6.76
CA THR A 112 -5.37 8.68 6.57
C THR A 112 -5.64 7.62 5.49
N THR A 113 -4.61 7.22 4.75
CA THR A 113 -4.73 6.25 3.67
C THR A 113 -4.94 4.85 4.24
N ASP A 114 -6.06 4.24 3.89
CA ASP A 114 -6.42 2.85 4.21
C ASP A 114 -6.60 1.98 2.95
N SER A 115 -6.45 2.58 1.77
CA SER A 115 -6.70 1.94 0.48
C SER A 115 -5.42 1.68 -0.31
N THR A 116 -5.44 0.61 -1.10
CA THR A 116 -4.37 0.24 -2.03
C THR A 116 -4.05 1.35 -3.02
N SER A 117 -5.09 1.97 -3.60
CA SER A 117 -4.91 3.06 -4.57
C SER A 117 -4.24 4.27 -3.92
N GLY A 118 -4.60 4.58 -2.66
CA GLY A 118 -3.94 5.61 -1.88
C GLY A 118 -2.47 5.26 -1.64
N LEU A 119 -2.17 4.03 -1.23
CA LEU A 119 -0.79 3.58 -1.00
C LEU A 119 0.07 3.67 -2.27
N LYS A 120 -0.46 3.23 -3.42
CA LYS A 120 0.21 3.38 -4.73
C LYS A 120 0.50 4.83 -5.06
N THR A 121 -0.47 5.72 -4.81
CA THR A 121 -0.34 7.15 -5.05
C THR A 121 0.77 7.74 -4.19
N LEU A 122 0.80 7.42 -2.90
CA LEU A 122 1.84 7.87 -1.98
C LEU A 122 3.22 7.37 -2.40
N ALA A 123 3.35 6.09 -2.74
CA ALA A 123 4.61 5.51 -3.19
C ALA A 123 5.11 6.15 -4.49
N SER A 124 4.21 6.34 -5.47
CA SER A 124 4.55 7.01 -6.73
C SER A 124 5.04 8.44 -6.48
N GLN A 125 4.31 9.19 -5.66
CA GLN A 125 4.68 10.57 -5.30
C GLN A 125 6.01 10.65 -4.56
N LEU A 126 6.27 9.72 -3.65
CA LEU A 126 7.56 9.66 -2.96
C LEU A 126 8.68 9.42 -3.98
N VAL A 127 8.59 8.35 -4.76
CA VAL A 127 9.61 7.94 -5.73
C VAL A 127 9.84 9.02 -6.80
N SER A 128 8.79 9.68 -7.28
CA SER A 128 8.90 10.74 -8.28
C SER A 128 9.57 12.00 -7.75
N ASN A 129 9.57 12.23 -6.44
CA ASN A 129 10.15 13.41 -5.81
C ASN A 129 11.53 13.16 -5.21
N LEU A 130 12.09 11.95 -5.31
CA LEU A 130 13.47 11.68 -4.94
C LEU A 130 14.44 12.13 -6.04
N ASN A 131 15.58 12.67 -5.63
CA ASN A 131 16.65 12.99 -6.55
C ASN A 131 17.27 11.70 -7.11
N THR A 132 17.75 11.74 -8.36
CA THR A 132 18.41 10.58 -8.98
C THR A 132 19.64 10.12 -8.20
N SER A 133 20.33 11.05 -7.53
CA SER A 133 21.47 10.77 -6.66
C SER A 133 21.11 9.97 -5.41
N THR A 134 19.84 9.98 -4.97
CA THR A 134 19.32 9.22 -3.83
C THR A 134 19.31 7.72 -4.09
N PHE A 135 19.13 7.32 -5.34
CA PHE A 135 18.99 5.91 -5.69
C PHE A 135 20.33 5.18 -5.76
N THR A 136 20.31 3.88 -5.44
CA THR A 136 21.47 2.99 -5.54
C THR A 136 21.91 2.74 -6.98
N SER A 137 21.00 2.81 -7.96
CA SER A 137 21.30 2.66 -9.38
C SER A 137 20.49 3.64 -10.27
N PRO A 138 20.94 3.91 -11.51
CA PRO A 138 20.17 4.72 -12.47
C PRO A 138 18.78 4.14 -12.80
N ASN A 139 18.63 2.81 -12.72
CA ASN A 139 17.40 2.11 -13.10
C ASN A 139 16.44 1.90 -11.91
N SER A 140 16.85 2.24 -10.70
CA SER A 140 16.07 2.03 -9.48
C SER A 140 14.68 2.67 -9.56
N LYS A 141 14.57 3.88 -10.13
CA LYS A 141 13.27 4.53 -10.31
C LYS A 141 12.34 3.69 -11.18
N THR A 142 12.81 3.21 -12.33
CA THR A 142 12.03 2.35 -13.23
C THR A 142 11.61 1.04 -12.56
N THR A 143 12.53 0.42 -11.81
CA THR A 143 12.23 -0.78 -11.01
C THR A 143 11.10 -0.51 -10.01
N LEU A 144 11.16 0.62 -9.30
CA LEU A 144 10.15 1.00 -8.31
C LEU A 144 8.81 1.33 -8.96
N ASP A 145 8.80 2.03 -10.09
CA ASP A 145 7.58 2.30 -10.86
C ASP A 145 6.90 0.97 -11.26
N GLY A 146 7.68 -0.04 -11.66
CA GLY A 146 7.21 -1.40 -11.93
C GLY A 146 6.63 -2.11 -10.69
N VAL A 147 7.31 -2.04 -9.55
CA VAL A 147 6.82 -2.62 -8.28
C VAL A 147 5.51 -1.96 -7.84
N ILE A 148 5.42 -0.63 -7.92
CA ILE A 148 4.22 0.13 -7.55
C ILE A 148 3.05 -0.24 -8.46
N GLY A 149 3.29 -0.35 -9.77
CA GLY A 149 2.28 -0.74 -10.75
C GLY A 149 1.76 -2.17 -10.56
N ALA A 150 2.58 -3.06 -9.97
CA ALA A 150 2.23 -4.47 -9.77
C ALA A 150 1.33 -4.74 -8.56
N ILE A 151 1.22 -3.80 -7.62
CA ILE A 151 0.29 -3.90 -6.48
C ILE A 151 -1.13 -4.00 -7.04
N LYS A 152 -2.01 -4.86 -6.51
CA LYS A 152 -3.39 -4.99 -7.01
C LYS A 152 -4.41 -4.55 -5.98
#